data_AF-A0A518GV23-F1
#
_entry.id   AF-A0A518GV23-F1
#
_cell.length_a   1.000
_cell.length_b   1.000
_cell.length_c   1.000
_cell.angle_alpha   90.00
_cell.angle_beta   90.00
_cell.angle_gamma   90.00
#
_symmetry.space_group_name_H-M   'P 1'
#
loop_
_entity.id
_entity.type
_entity.pdbx_description
1 polymer ?
#
loop_
_entity_poly.entity_id
_entity_poly.type
_entity_poly.pdbx_seq_one_letter_code
_entity_poly.pdbx_strand_id
1 'polypeptide(L)'
;MTYDECHESLVQIRRRQGTRFPRIRIDCGGEVLRGRLARSDSDPEHRLAPTSPRGALVLEDLRAGRAATVIVPLDRIGPDGLRPLDDPE
;
A
#
# COMPACT_ATOMS: atom_id res chain seq x y z
N MET A 1 2.31 6.92 8.83
CA MET A 1 1.75 5.62 9.26
C MET A 1 2.88 4.71 9.74
N THR A 2 2.66 3.89 10.76
CA THR A 2 3.62 2.89 11.25
C THR A 2 3.52 1.57 10.47
N TYR A 3 4.47 0.66 10.70
CA TYR A 3 4.44 -0.68 10.11
C TYR A 3 3.21 -1.48 10.56
N ASP A 4 2.88 -1.44 11.85
CA ASP A 4 1.78 -2.23 12.42
C ASP A 4 0.43 -1.71 11.92
N GLU A 5 0.23 -0.38 11.89
CA GLU A 5 -0.96 0.25 11.31
C GLU A 5 -1.14 -0.10 9.83
N CYS A 6 -0.04 -0.08 9.07
CA CYS A 6 -0.04 -0.45 7.66
C CYS A 6 -0.39 -1.93 7.48
N HIS A 7 0.24 -2.81 8.27
CA HIS A 7 0.00 -4.24 8.22
C HIS A 7 -1.47 -4.57 8.51
N GLU A 8 -2.02 -4.02 9.60
CA GLU A 8 -3.41 -4.22 9.98
C GLU A 8 -4.37 -3.76 8.90
N SER A 9 -4.16 -2.55 8.36
CA SER A 9 -4.96 -2.00 7.26
C SER A 9 -4.93 -2.89 6.02
N LEU A 10 -3.74 -3.35 5.61
CA LEU A 10 -3.59 -4.25 4.47
C LEU A 10 -4.25 -5.60 4.71
N VAL A 11 -4.17 -6.17 5.92
CA VAL A 11 -4.86 -7.42 6.25
C VAL A 11 -6.37 -7.28 6.09
N GLN A 12 -6.96 -6.18 6.57
CA GLN A 12 -8.40 -5.93 6.42
C GLN A 12 -8.79 -5.79 4.94
N ILE A 13 -8.03 -5.00 4.17
CA ILE A 13 -8.27 -4.79 2.74
C ILE A 13 -8.16 -6.12 1.96
N ARG A 14 -7.11 -6.91 2.21
CA ARG A 14 -6.88 -8.21 1.56
C ARG A 14 -8.02 -9.18 1.83
N ARG A 15 -8.47 -9.26 3.09
CA ARG A 15 -9.62 -10.08 3.48
C ARG A 15 -10.88 -9.64 2.75
N ARG A 16 -11.12 -8.33 2.67
CA ARG A 16 -12.29 -7.77 1.99
C ARG A 16 -12.30 -8.07 0.49
N GLN A 17 -11.16 -7.97 -0.18
CA GLN A 17 -11.06 -8.18 -1.63
C GLN A 17 -10.72 -9.62 -2.03
N GLY A 18 -10.49 -10.52 -1.07
CA GLY A 18 -10.15 -11.93 -1.32
C GLY A 18 -8.83 -12.14 -2.07
N THR A 19 -7.87 -11.22 -1.95
CA THR A 19 -6.59 -11.29 -2.69
C THR A 19 -5.43 -10.77 -1.85
N ARG A 20 -4.23 -11.31 -2.11
CA ARG A 20 -2.96 -10.83 -1.52
C ARG A 20 -2.51 -9.50 -2.10
N PHE A 21 -2.92 -9.22 -3.34
CA PHE A 21 -2.54 -8.05 -4.13
C PHE A 21 -3.77 -7.15 -4.35
N PRO A 22 -4.33 -6.55 -3.29
CA PRO A 22 -5.56 -5.76 -3.40
C PRO A 22 -5.33 -4.48 -4.19
N ARG A 23 -6.43 -3.94 -4.72
CA ARG A 23 -6.44 -2.58 -5.26
C ARG A 23 -6.61 -1.62 -4.10
N ILE A 24 -5.72 -0.63 -4.01
CA ILE A 24 -5.68 0.34 -2.91
C ILE A 24 -5.53 1.76 -3.43
N ARG A 25 -6.09 2.68 -2.64
CA ARG A 25 -5.89 4.11 -2.74
C ARG A 25 -4.97 4.54 -1.61
N ILE A 26 -3.96 5.34 -1.94
CA ILE A 26 -3.05 5.95 -0.97
C ILE A 26 -3.16 7.47 -1.09
N ASP A 27 -3.50 8.13 0.02
CA ASP A 27 -3.38 9.57 0.21
C ASP A 27 -2.01 9.87 0.84
N CYS A 28 -1.15 10.58 0.10
CA CYS A 28 0.23 10.83 0.46
C CYS A 28 0.61 12.26 0.09
N GLY A 29 0.75 13.13 1.10
CA GLY A 29 1.23 14.50 0.89
C GLY A 29 0.34 15.36 -0.03
N GLY A 30 -0.97 15.11 -0.05
CA GLY A 30 -1.92 15.81 -0.93
C GLY A 30 -2.08 15.17 -2.32
N GLU A 31 -1.32 14.13 -2.63
CA GLU A 31 -1.49 13.33 -3.84
C GLU A 31 -2.28 12.05 -3.55
N VAL A 32 -3.13 11.66 -4.49
CA VAL A 32 -3.90 10.42 -4.42
C VAL A 32 -3.37 9.43 -5.44
N LEU A 33 -2.66 8.42 -4.95
CA LEU A 33 -2.16 7.30 -5.74
C LEU A 33 -3.17 6.17 -5.72
N ARG A 34 -3.38 5.53 -6.87
CA ARG A 34 -4.29 4.39 -7.02
C ARG A 34 -3.55 3.29 -7.76
N GLY A 35 -3.58 2.07 -7.23
CA GLY A 35 -2.85 0.98 -7.83
C GLY A 35 -3.19 -0.36 -7.23
N ARG A 36 -2.61 -1.42 -7.81
CA ARG A 36 -2.59 -2.75 -7.21
C ARG A 36 -1.38 -2.88 -6.31
N LEU A 37 -1.56 -3.33 -5.07
CA LEU A 37 -0.44 -3.63 -4.20
C LEU A 37 0.39 -4.76 -4.81
N ALA A 38 1.69 -4.51 -5.04
CA ALA A 38 2.65 -5.53 -5.46
C ALA A 38 3.50 -6.04 -4.30
N ARG A 39 3.92 -5.14 -3.39
CA ARG A 39 4.75 -5.46 -2.23
C ARG A 39 4.47 -4.49 -1.08
N SER A 40 4.58 -4.97 0.15
CA SER A 40 4.63 -4.14 1.35
C SER A 40 5.80 -4.54 2.25
N ASP A 41 6.58 -3.57 2.72
CA ASP A 41 7.59 -3.84 3.75
C ASP A 41 6.97 -4.09 5.14
N SER A 42 5.66 -3.86 5.31
CA SER A 42 4.92 -4.27 6.51
C SER A 42 4.54 -5.75 6.52
N ASP A 43 4.78 -6.49 5.43
CA ASP A 43 4.58 -7.94 5.43
C ASP A 43 5.73 -8.64 6.18
N PRO A 44 5.44 -9.68 6.99
CA PRO A 44 6.45 -10.37 7.78
C PRO A 44 7.61 -10.92 6.94
N GLU A 45 7.31 -11.35 5.72
CA GLU A 45 8.27 -11.91 4.76
C GLU A 45 9.18 -10.86 4.11
N HIS A 46 8.79 -9.58 4.17
CA HIS A 46 9.50 -8.45 3.56
C HIS A 46 10.15 -7.53 4.58
N ARG A 47 10.02 -7.84 5.88
CA ARG A 47 10.66 -7.14 7.00
C ARG A 47 12.16 -7.44 7.06
N LEU A 48 12.90 -7.10 6.01
CA LEU A 48 14.35 -7.36 5.85
C LEU A 48 15.23 -6.46 6.73
N ALA A 49 14.68 -5.39 7.30
CA ALA A 49 15.39 -4.51 8.21
C ALA A 49 14.45 -3.98 9.31
N PRO A 50 14.35 -4.63 10.49
CA PRO A 50 13.57 -4.13 11.62
C PRO A 50 14.03 -2.76 12.13
N THR A 51 15.20 -2.27 11.67
CA THR A 51 15.81 -1.00 12.02
C THR A 51 15.70 0.07 10.92
N SER A 52 15.15 -0.24 9.74
CA SER A 52 14.94 0.78 8.71
C SER A 52 13.77 1.68 9.14
N PRO A 53 13.99 2.98 9.38
CA PRO A 53 12.98 3.85 9.99
C PRO A 53 11.77 4.13 9.10
N ARG A 54 11.78 3.69 7.83
CA ARG A 54 10.76 4.01 6.83
C ARG A 54 10.56 2.82 5.89
N GLY A 55 9.50 2.04 6.11
CA GLY A 55 9.03 1.05 5.13
C GLY A 55 8.31 1.71 3.97
N ALA A 56 8.05 0.96 2.90
CA ALA A 56 7.27 1.45 1.78
C ALA A 56 6.23 0.44 1.28
N LEU A 57 5.26 0.98 0.54
CA LEU A 57 4.33 0.23 -0.31
C LEU A 57 4.77 0.35 -1.75
N VAL A 58 4.69 -0.75 -2.49
CA VAL A 58 4.90 -0.76 -3.94
C VAL A 58 3.55 -1.01 -4.60
N LEU A 59 3.13 -0.06 -5.44
CA LEU A 59 1.93 -0.12 -6.24
C LEU A 59 2.28 -0.37 -7.71
N GLU A 60 1.58 -1.27 -8.37
CA GLU A 60 1.45 -1.27 -9.82
C GLU A 60 0.37 -0.26 -10.22
N ASP A 61 0.73 0.70 -11.06
CA ASP A 61 -0.21 1.69 -11.58
C ASP A 61 -1.21 1.01 -12.54
N LEU A 62 -2.50 1.17 -12.26
CA LEU A 62 -3.58 0.61 -13.07
C LEU A 62 -3.82 1.42 -14.37
N ARG A 63 -3.30 2.66 -14.48
CA ARG A 63 -3.49 3.56 -15.62
C ARG A 63 -2.37 3.51 -16.65
N ALA A 64 -1.15 3.20 -16.25
CA ALA A 64 0.05 3.32 -17.10
C ALA A 64 0.49 2.02 -17.80
N GLY A 65 -0.30 0.94 -17.72
CA GLY A 65 0.09 -0.38 -18.22
C GLY A 65 1.11 -1.08 -17.30
N ARG A 66 1.21 -2.41 -17.44
CA ARG A 66 1.85 -3.38 -16.52
C ARG A 66 3.27 -3.10 -15.98
N ALA A 67 3.94 -2.01 -16.36
CA ALA A 67 5.35 -1.75 -16.03
C ALA A 67 5.59 -0.55 -15.09
N ALA A 68 4.60 0.31 -14.84
CA ALA A 68 4.80 1.45 -13.95
C ALA A 68 4.58 1.03 -12.49
N THR A 69 5.65 1.07 -11.69
CA THR A 69 5.59 0.85 -10.25
C THR A 69 5.83 2.16 -9.50
N VAL A 70 5.04 2.39 -8.46
CA VAL A 70 5.16 3.55 -7.58
C VAL A 70 5.51 3.08 -6.18
N ILE A 71 6.57 3.65 -5.61
CA ILE A 71 7.02 3.34 -4.25
C ILE A 71 6.56 4.48 -3.34
N VAL A 72 5.78 4.14 -2.31
CA VAL A 72 5.19 5.10 -1.37
C VAL A 72 5.74 4.84 0.03
N PRO A 73 6.57 5.74 0.58
CA PRO A 73 7.05 5.65 1.95
C PRO A 73 5.90 5.73 2.97
N LEU A 74 5.89 4.83 3.96
CA LEU A 74 4.82 4.77 4.98
C LEU A 74 4.73 6.05 5.84
N ASP A 75 5.84 6.76 6.01
CA ASP A 75 5.89 8.01 6.76
C ASP A 75 5.19 9.18 6.04
N ARG A 76 4.97 9.05 4.73
CA ARG A 76 4.19 10.01 3.94
C ARG A 76 2.70 9.69 3.89
N ILE A 77 2.29 8.52 4.36
CA ILE A 77 0.89 8.10 4.42
C ILE A 77 0.30 8.57 5.75
N GLY A 78 -0.75 9.38 5.68
CA GLY A 78 -1.52 9.80 6.86
C GLY A 78 -2.23 8.61 7.54
N PRO A 79 -2.70 8.77 8.79
CA PRO A 79 -3.36 7.70 9.56
C PRO A 79 -4.57 7.07 8.83
N ASP A 80 -5.27 7.81 7.97
CA ASP A 80 -6.38 7.32 7.15
C ASP A 80 -6.07 7.31 5.64
N GLY A 81 -4.78 7.37 5.30
CA GLY A 81 -4.31 7.53 3.92
C GLY A 81 -4.40 6.24 3.11
N LEU A 82 -4.46 5.07 3.75
CA LEU A 82 -4.54 3.78 3.06
C LEU A 82 -5.97 3.24 3.06
N ARG A 83 -6.56 3.08 1.87
CA ARG A 83 -7.96 2.64 1.71
C ARG A 83 -8.11 1.58 0.63
N PRO A 84 -9.08 0.67 0.76
CA PRO A 84 -9.44 -0.23 -0.34
C PRO A 84 -9.96 0.58 -1.54
N LEU A 85 -9.60 0.14 -2.75
CA LEU A 85 -10.17 0.63 -3.99
C LEU A 85 -11.17 -0.42 -4.50
N ASP A 86 -12.44 -0.24 -4.14
CA ASP A 86 -13.55 -1.11 -4.50
C ASP A 86 -14.34 -0.45 -5.66
N ASP A 87 -13.84 -0.54 -6.89
CA ASP A 87 -14.46 0.16 -8.05
C ASP A 87 -15.81 -0.45 -8.48
N PRO A 88 -16.74 0.39 -8.99
CA PRO A 88 -16.66 0.88 -10.39
C PRO A 88 -16.77 2.41 -10.55
N GLU A 89 -15.73 3.06 -11.08
CA GLU A 89 -15.85 4.22 -12.00
C GLU A 89 -15.45 3.77 -13.41
#